data_AF-A0A3C1Q3A5-F1
#
_entry.id   AF-A0A3C1Q3A5-F1
#
_cell.length_a   1.000
_cell.length_b   1.000
_cell.length_c   1.000
_cell.angle_alpha   90.00
_cell.angle_beta   90.00
_cell.angle_gamma   90.00
#
_symmetry.space_group_name_H-M   'P 1'
#
loop_
_entity.id
_entity.type
_entity.pdbx_description
1 polymer ?
#
loop_
_entity_poly.entity_id
_entity_poly.type
_entity_poly.pdbx_seq_one_letter_code
_entity_poly.pdbx_strand_id
1 'polypeptide(L)' 'MDPRYIQLAQQLVRYSTALKKGEKILLDLVDTPEDMAVALVRGGRL' A
#
# COMPACT_ATOMS: atom_id res chain seq x y z
N MET A 1 4.64 0.14 -13.56
CA MET A 1 4.07 -0.48 -12.36
C MET A 1 3.52 -1.86 -12.68
N ASP A 2 4.17 -2.87 -12.12
CA ASP A 2 3.79 -4.29 -12.21
C ASP A 2 2.41 -4.56 -11.56
N PRO A 3 1.48 -5.26 -12.23
CA PRO A 3 0.16 -5.61 -11.66
C PRO A 3 0.22 -6.36 -10.33
N ARG A 4 1.30 -7.11 -10.08
CA ARG A 4 1.49 -7.88 -8.84
C ARG A 4 1.68 -6.95 -7.64
N TYR A 5 2.34 -5.80 -7.81
CA TYR A 5 2.49 -4.80 -6.75
C TYR A 5 1.18 -4.12 -6.42
N ILE A 6 0.34 -3.87 -7.42
CA ILE A 6 -0.99 -3.29 -7.21
C ILE A 6 -1.87 -4.25 -6.39
N GLN A 7 -1.90 -5.53 -6.76
CA GLN A 7 -2.67 -6.55 -6.04
C GLN A 7 -2.18 -6.72 -4.60
N LEU A 8 -0.86 -6.81 -4.41
CA LEU A 8 -0.27 -6.93 -3.07
C LEU A 8 -0.57 -5.70 -2.20
N ALA A 9 -0.43 -4.49 -2.75
CA ALA A 9 -0.73 -3.27 -2.01
C ALA A 9 -2.21 -3.19 -1.59
N GLN A 10 -3.14 -3.61 -2.45
CA GLN A 10 -4.56 -3.69 -2.09
C GLN A 10 -4.81 -4.65 -0.92
N GLN A 11 -4.18 -5.84 -0.93
CA GLN A 11 -4.32 -6.80 0.15
C GLN A 11 -3.76 -6.26 1.46
N LEU A 12 -2.52 -5.76 1.46
CA LEU A 12 -1.88 -5.24 2.67
C LEU A 12 -2.64 -4.05 3.27
N VAL A 13 -3.07 -3.09 2.45
CA VAL A 13 -3.66 -1.86 2.96
C VAL A 13 -5.16 -2.00 3.28
N ARG A 14 -5.93 -2.78 2.51
CA ARG A 14 -7.37 -2.90 2.76
C ARG A 14 -7.72 -4.06 3.68
N TYR A 15 -7.06 -5.19 3.48
CA TYR A 15 -7.38 -6.40 4.23
C TYR A 15 -6.59 -6.46 5.55
N SER A 16 -5.27 -6.33 5.50
CA SER A 16 -4.44 -6.54 6.70
C SER A 16 -4.53 -5.41 7.73
N THR A 17 -4.68 -4.16 7.30
CA THR A 17 -4.75 -3.01 8.22
C THR A 17 -6.17 -2.49 8.47
N ALA A 18 -7.18 -2.99 7.73
CA ALA A 18 -8.57 -2.53 7.80
C ALA A 18 -8.71 -0.99 7.84
N LEU A 19 -7.87 -0.30 7.05
CA LEU A 19 -7.73 1.16 7.07
C LEU A 19 -9.07 1.84 6.78
N LYS A 20 -9.41 2.88 7.54
CA LYS A 20 -10.62 3.68 7.34
C LYS A 20 -10.30 5.05 6.76
N LYS A 21 -11.30 5.66 6.15
CA LYS A 21 -11.20 7.02 5.62
C LYS A 21 -10.80 8.00 6.72
N GLY A 22 -9.76 8.79 6.46
CA GLY A 22 -9.23 9.79 7.39
C GLY A 22 -8.19 9.25 8.38
N GLU A 23 -7.98 7.93 8.44
CA GLU A 23 -6.87 7.36 9.21
C GLU A 23 -5.55 7.52 8.48
N LYS A 24 -4.46 7.58 9.26
CA LYS A 24 -3.09 7.66 8.72
C LYS A 24 -2.47 6.27 8.70
N ILE A 25 -1.79 5.95 7.61
CA ILE A 25 -0.99 4.74 7.46
C ILE A 25 0.50 5.08 7.57
N LEU A 26 1.25 4.26 8.29
CA LEU A 26 2.72 4.32 8.32
C LEU A 26 3.26 3.27 7.36
N LEU A 27 4.14 3.67 6.45
CA LEU A 27 4.88 2.78 5.58
C LEU A 27 6.36 2.87 5.98
N ASP A 28 6.87 1.80 6.58
CA ASP A 28 8.29 1.63 6.85
C ASP A 28 8.85 0.64 5.83
N LEU A 29 9.73 1.11 4.95
CA LEU A 29 10.15 0.40 3.75
C LEU A 29 11.66 0.21 3.77
N VAL A 30 12.11 -1.03 3.62
CA VAL A 30 13.53 -1.41 3.56
C VAL A 30 13.75 -2.19 2.28
N ASP A 31 14.78 -1.82 1.50
CA ASP A 31 15.17 -2.45 0.24
C ASP A 31 13.99 -2.69 -0.74
N THR A 32 12.99 -1.81 -0.68
CA THR A 32 11.74 -1.96 -1.41
C THR A 32 11.82 -1.24 -2.75
N PRO A 33 11.40 -1.87 -3.86
CA PRO A 33 11.32 -1.19 -5.16
C PRO A 33 10.44 0.06 -5.09
N GLU A 34 10.85 1.13 -5.77
CA GLU A 34 10.12 2.41 -5.78
C GLU A 34 8.67 2.24 -6.26
N ASP A 35 8.48 1.43 -7.30
CA ASP A 35 7.15 1.07 -7.80
C ASP A 35 6.28 0.44 -6.70
N MET A 36 6.83 -0.41 -5.82
CA MET A 36 6.05 -0.99 -4.72
C MET A 36 5.65 0.08 -3.68
N ALA A 37 6.56 1.02 -3.36
CA ALA A 37 6.26 2.13 -2.47
C ALA A 37 5.10 2.99 -3.02
N VAL A 38 5.13 3.31 -4.32
CA VAL A 38 4.05 4.07 -4.99
C VAL A 38 2.74 3.28 -4.96
N ALA A 39 2.77 1.96 -5.15
CA ALA A 39 1.58 1.11 -5.11
C ALA A 39 0.91 1.15 -3.73
N LEU A 40 1.69 1.06 -2.65
CA LEU A 40 1.21 1.13 -1.27
C LEU A 40 0.57 2.49 -0.96
N VAL A 41 1.23 3.59 -1.32
CA VAL A 41 0.70 4.95 -1.13
C VAL A 41 -0.62 5.14 -1.87
N ARG A 42 -0.75 4.62 -3.11
CA ARG A 42 -1.99 4.71 -3.88
C ARG A 42 -3.09 3.82 -3.29
N GLY A 43 -2.74 2.62 -2.82
CA GLY A 43 -3.67 1.67 -2.21
C GLY A 43 -4.33 2.18 -0.92
N GLY A 44 -3.64 3.04 -0.18
CA GLY A 44 -4.13 3.65 1.08
C GLY A 44 -4.95 4.92 0.96
N ARG A 45 -5.22 5.40 -0.26
CA ARG A 45 -6.11 6.56 -0.46
C ARG A 45 -7.57 6.08 -0.41
N LEU A 46 -8.26 6.37 0.69
CA LEU A 46 -9.68 6.07 0.95
C LEU A 46 -10.53 7.33 1.10
#